data_AF-A0AAU8XNV1-F1
#
_entry.id   AF-A0AAU8XNV1-F1
#
_cell.length_a   1.000
_cell.length_b   1.000
_cell.length_c   1.000
_cell.angle_alpha   90.00
_cell.angle_beta   90.00
_cell.angle_gamma   90.00
#
_symmetry.space_group_name_H-M   'P 1'
#
loop_
_entity.id
_entity.type
_entity.pdbx_description
1 polymer ?
#
loop_
_entity_poly.entity_id
_entity_poly.type
_entity_poly.pdbx_seq_one_letter_code
_entity_poly.pdbx_strand_id
1 'polypeptide(L)'
;MNPIQSRFSSVQELRRSNVDIPALKANGQLEVDGKRYEIRAADDGTISVLRPEQQSKARSFFKGASQLIGGSSQRAQIAQVLNEKVASARTVLHQSAMTGGRFDTLERGESSSATTAIKPTANQAAQSTLNSFHEWAKQAEAMQNPSRMDIYKIYKQDAPHSHPMSDEQQEEFLHTLKELNGKKGIEVRTQDHDNVRNKKDRNLDKYIAESPNAKKFFYRITPKHERREDKHQGRLTIGVQPQYAAQLTRAMATLIEKESAITQGKVIGPAYHGQMTDSAVSYINGDVAKAEKLGEKLKQMSGIPLDAFIEHTPMSMQHLSKGLSYAESILGDTRGHGMSRAEVISDALRMDGVPFLARLKLSLSANGYDPDNPALRNTK
;
A
#
# COMPACT_ATOMS: atom_id res chain seq x y z
N MET A 1 11.52 -44.90 -21.91
CA MET A 1 10.51 -43.82 -21.86
C MET A 1 9.75 -43.97 -20.55
N ASN A 2 9.78 -42.96 -19.67
CA ASN A 2 8.99 -43.01 -18.44
C ASN A 2 7.49 -42.92 -18.79
N PRO A 3 6.63 -43.76 -18.19
CA PRO A 3 5.20 -43.71 -18.45
C PRO A 3 4.62 -42.40 -17.92
N ILE A 4 3.86 -41.69 -18.76
CA ILE A 4 3.08 -40.51 -18.35
C ILE A 4 2.01 -40.98 -17.38
N GLN A 5 2.16 -40.62 -16.10
CA GLN A 5 1.27 -41.07 -15.02
C GLN A 5 -0.07 -40.32 -14.98
N SER A 6 -0.16 -39.15 -15.61
CA SER A 6 -1.37 -38.32 -15.59
C SER A 6 -1.90 -38.10 -17.01
N ARG A 7 -2.98 -38.80 -17.34
CA ARG A 7 -3.66 -38.72 -18.64
C ARG A 7 -5.13 -38.39 -18.43
N PHE A 8 -5.64 -37.45 -19.20
CA PHE A 8 -7.03 -37.02 -19.16
C PHE A 8 -7.58 -36.97 -20.58
N SER A 9 -8.80 -37.46 -20.79
CA SER A 9 -9.48 -37.41 -22.08
C SER A 9 -9.89 -35.99 -22.48
N SER A 10 -10.04 -35.06 -21.52
CA SER A 10 -10.38 -33.67 -21.80
C SER A 10 -9.96 -32.70 -20.68
N VAL A 11 -9.99 -31.39 -20.98
CA VAL A 11 -9.75 -30.33 -19.97
C VAL A 11 -10.82 -30.33 -18.88
N GLN A 12 -12.07 -30.70 -19.22
CA GLN A 12 -13.14 -30.79 -18.22
C GLN A 12 -12.91 -31.95 -17.25
N GLU A 13 -12.38 -33.08 -17.74
CA GLU A 13 -12.00 -34.20 -16.88
C GLU A 13 -10.83 -33.82 -15.97
N LEU A 14 -9.79 -33.17 -16.51
CA LEU A 14 -8.69 -32.63 -15.70
C LEU A 14 -9.23 -31.71 -14.59
N ARG A 15 -10.19 -30.84 -14.90
CA ARG A 15 -10.81 -29.93 -13.92
C ARG A 15 -11.50 -30.68 -12.78
N ARG A 16 -12.17 -31.79 -13.06
CA ARG A 16 -12.91 -32.59 -12.06
C ARG A 16 -12.05 -33.62 -11.32
N SER A 17 -10.88 -33.95 -11.87
CA SER A 17 -9.99 -34.95 -11.29
C SER A 17 -9.23 -34.46 -10.05
N ASN A 18 -8.83 -35.41 -9.19
CA ASN A 18 -7.90 -35.14 -8.09
C ASN A 18 -6.48 -35.33 -8.60
N VAL A 19 -5.76 -34.23 -8.68
CA VAL A 19 -4.45 -34.15 -9.32
C VAL A 19 -3.41 -33.79 -8.27
N ASP A 20 -2.41 -34.66 -8.10
CA ASP A 20 -1.25 -34.36 -7.25
C ASP A 20 -0.31 -33.40 -7.99
N ILE A 21 -0.44 -32.12 -7.65
CA ILE A 21 0.32 -31.04 -8.28
C ILE A 21 1.83 -31.11 -7.96
N PRO A 22 2.27 -31.39 -6.72
CA PRO A 22 3.68 -31.68 -6.42
C PRO A 22 4.27 -32.80 -7.28
N ALA A 23 3.57 -33.94 -7.42
CA ALA A 23 4.04 -35.06 -8.24
C ALA A 23 4.12 -34.70 -9.74
N LEU A 24 3.16 -33.92 -10.24
CA LEU A 24 3.19 -33.40 -11.62
C LEU A 24 4.35 -32.44 -11.89
N LYS A 25 4.72 -31.61 -10.91
CA LYS A 25 5.89 -30.72 -11.03
C LYS A 25 7.20 -31.50 -11.07
N ALA A 26 7.28 -32.62 -10.34
CA ALA A 26 8.47 -33.48 -10.32
C ALA A 26 8.63 -34.29 -11.62
N ASN A 27 7.52 -34.79 -12.18
CA ASN A 27 7.52 -35.63 -13.39
C ASN A 27 7.46 -34.82 -14.71
N GLY A 28 7.01 -33.57 -14.63
CA GLY A 28 7.11 -32.57 -15.69
C GLY A 28 6.25 -32.82 -16.92
N GLN A 29 5.38 -33.84 -16.96
CA GLN A 29 4.60 -34.17 -18.16
C GLN A 29 3.14 -34.55 -17.84
N LEU A 30 2.23 -34.12 -18.72
CA LEU A 30 0.79 -34.30 -18.62
C LEU A 30 0.21 -34.55 -20.01
N GLU A 31 -0.71 -35.50 -20.14
CA GLU A 31 -1.46 -35.70 -21.40
C GLU A 31 -2.92 -35.30 -21.23
N VAL A 32 -3.43 -34.46 -22.13
CA VAL A 32 -4.83 -34.05 -22.16
C VAL A 32 -5.33 -34.13 -23.60
N ASP A 33 -6.44 -34.83 -23.83
CA ASP A 33 -7.08 -34.94 -25.15
C ASP A 33 -6.10 -35.48 -26.22
N GLY A 34 -5.35 -36.54 -25.85
CA GLY A 34 -4.35 -37.19 -26.69
C GLY A 34 -3.10 -36.34 -26.99
N LYS A 35 -2.99 -35.14 -26.42
CA LYS A 35 -1.86 -34.22 -26.62
C LYS A 35 -0.99 -34.17 -25.39
N ARG A 36 0.33 -34.25 -25.61
CA ARG A 36 1.34 -34.21 -24.55
C ARG A 36 1.76 -32.78 -24.25
N TYR A 37 1.81 -32.45 -22.98
CA TYR A 37 2.20 -31.16 -22.45
C TYR A 37 3.30 -31.33 -21.40
N GLU A 38 4.24 -30.40 -21.38
CA GLU A 38 5.27 -30.31 -20.34
C GLU A 38 4.87 -29.26 -19.31
N ILE A 39 5.01 -29.62 -18.04
CA ILE A 39 4.60 -28.82 -16.89
C ILE A 39 5.85 -28.32 -16.19
N ARG A 40 5.97 -27.00 -16.03
CA ARG A 40 7.07 -26.37 -15.29
C ARG A 40 6.54 -25.33 -14.32
N ALA A 41 7.24 -25.16 -13.21
CA ALA A 41 7.08 -23.97 -12.40
C ALA A 41 7.76 -22.79 -13.13
N ALA A 42 7.03 -21.70 -13.33
CA ALA A 42 7.61 -20.42 -13.72
C ALA A 42 8.28 -19.76 -12.51
N ASP A 43 9.14 -18.78 -12.76
CA ASP A 43 9.92 -18.09 -11.73
C ASP A 43 9.04 -17.33 -10.71
N ASP A 44 7.79 -17.05 -11.07
CA ASP A 44 6.76 -16.45 -10.20
C ASP A 44 5.95 -17.49 -9.40
N GLY A 45 6.32 -18.77 -9.49
CA GLY A 45 5.67 -19.89 -8.80
C GLY A 45 4.39 -20.41 -9.48
N THR A 46 3.95 -19.80 -10.58
CA THR A 46 2.80 -20.28 -11.36
C THR A 46 3.17 -21.48 -12.22
N ILE A 47 2.18 -22.29 -12.58
CA ILE A 47 2.40 -23.44 -13.47
C ILE A 47 2.30 -22.98 -14.92
N SER A 48 3.41 -23.16 -15.65
CA SER A 48 3.50 -22.99 -17.09
C SER A 48 3.34 -24.33 -17.79
N VAL A 49 2.52 -24.34 -18.84
CA VAL A 49 2.23 -25.52 -19.67
C VAL A 49 2.79 -25.27 -21.06
N LEU A 50 3.68 -26.14 -21.54
CA LEU A 50 4.31 -26.02 -22.86
C LEU A 50 4.03 -27.26 -23.71
N ARG A 51 4.10 -27.13 -25.04
CA ARG A 51 4.13 -28.28 -25.94
C ARG A 51 5.59 -28.64 -26.25
N PRO A 52 5.95 -29.94 -26.34
CA PRO A 52 7.33 -30.37 -26.55
C PRO A 52 8.02 -29.70 -27.75
N GLU A 53 7.29 -29.42 -28.83
CA GLU A 53 7.79 -28.81 -30.05
C GLU A 53 8.11 -27.30 -29.96
N GLN A 54 7.80 -26.61 -28.85
CA GLN A 54 7.99 -25.17 -28.69
C GLN A 54 9.15 -24.77 -27.75
N GLN A 55 9.93 -25.74 -27.25
CA GLN A 55 11.03 -25.48 -26.31
C GLN A 55 12.12 -24.54 -26.84
N SER A 56 12.49 -24.66 -28.14
CA SER A 56 13.61 -23.89 -28.71
C SER A 56 13.28 -22.41 -28.96
N LYS A 57 11.99 -22.04 -29.05
CA LYS A 57 11.55 -20.65 -29.27
C LYS A 57 11.17 -19.91 -27.98
N ALA A 58 11.04 -20.62 -26.85
CA ALA A 58 10.57 -20.02 -25.59
C ALA A 58 11.68 -19.28 -24.81
N ARG A 59 12.97 -19.58 -25.02
CA ARG A 59 14.06 -18.86 -24.32
C ARG A 59 14.23 -17.40 -24.77
N SER A 60 13.69 -17.02 -25.93
CA SER A 60 13.85 -15.68 -26.51
C SER A 60 12.58 -14.81 -26.44
N PHE A 61 11.47 -15.34 -25.92
CA PHE A 61 10.13 -14.74 -26.11
C PHE A 61 9.53 -14.10 -24.85
N PHE A 62 10.17 -14.21 -23.68
CA PHE A 62 9.65 -13.67 -22.42
C PHE A 62 9.99 -12.19 -22.15
N LYS A 63 9.93 -11.35 -23.19
CA LYS A 63 10.02 -9.88 -23.02
C LYS A 63 8.87 -9.07 -23.64
N GLY A 64 7.80 -9.70 -24.12
CA GLY A 64 6.72 -8.90 -24.75
C GLY A 64 5.43 -9.59 -25.16
N ALA A 65 5.01 -10.70 -24.54
CA ALA A 65 3.82 -11.42 -25.02
C ALA A 65 2.88 -11.95 -23.93
N SER A 66 2.74 -11.26 -22.80
CA SER A 66 1.60 -11.48 -21.90
C SER A 66 0.30 -10.82 -22.38
N GLN A 67 0.32 -10.05 -23.49
CA GLN A 67 -0.84 -9.31 -24.01
C GLN A 67 -1.33 -9.73 -25.42
N LEU A 68 -0.85 -10.83 -26.01
CA LEU A 68 -1.23 -11.20 -27.40
C LEU A 68 -1.93 -12.55 -27.59
N ILE A 69 -2.47 -13.18 -26.53
CA ILE A 69 -3.35 -14.35 -26.72
C ILE A 69 -4.63 -14.15 -25.92
N GLY A 70 -5.51 -13.33 -26.47
CA GLY A 70 -6.94 -13.39 -26.16
C GLY A 70 -7.53 -14.66 -26.77
N GLY A 71 -8.19 -15.47 -25.94
CA GLY A 71 -9.17 -16.46 -26.39
C GLY A 71 -8.67 -17.89 -26.67
N SER A 72 -9.27 -18.84 -25.96
CA SER A 72 -9.54 -20.24 -26.37
C SER A 72 -8.43 -21.31 -26.46
N SER A 73 -7.13 -21.03 -26.24
CA SER A 73 -6.14 -22.12 -26.36
C SER A 73 -6.27 -23.16 -25.23
N GLN A 74 -6.31 -24.46 -25.59
CA GLN A 74 -6.40 -25.60 -24.66
C GLN A 74 -5.30 -25.55 -23.58
N ARG A 75 -4.12 -25.03 -23.93
CA ARG A 75 -2.98 -24.78 -23.03
C ARG A 75 -3.29 -23.77 -21.92
N ALA A 76 -3.89 -22.63 -22.27
CA ALA A 76 -4.26 -21.61 -21.29
C ALA A 76 -5.32 -22.16 -20.32
N GLN A 77 -6.26 -22.96 -20.82
CA GLN A 77 -7.27 -23.62 -19.99
C GLN A 77 -6.66 -24.65 -19.03
N ILE A 78 -5.70 -25.46 -19.51
CA ILE A 78 -4.96 -26.41 -18.65
C ILE A 78 -4.17 -25.65 -17.57
N ALA A 79 -3.43 -24.60 -17.94
CA ALA A 79 -2.67 -23.80 -16.99
C ALA A 79 -3.56 -23.15 -15.93
N GLN A 80 -4.72 -22.62 -16.33
CA GLN A 80 -5.71 -22.07 -15.41
C GLN A 80 -6.20 -23.13 -14.42
N VAL A 81 -6.62 -24.31 -14.90
CA VAL A 81 -7.13 -25.39 -14.04
C VAL A 81 -6.08 -25.88 -13.03
N LEU A 82 -4.82 -26.00 -13.45
CA LEU A 82 -3.74 -26.42 -12.55
C LEU A 82 -3.45 -25.36 -11.48
N ASN A 83 -3.45 -24.07 -11.84
CA ASN A 83 -3.23 -22.98 -10.89
C ASN A 83 -4.42 -22.80 -9.93
N GLU A 84 -5.66 -23.02 -10.38
CA GLU A 84 -6.85 -23.06 -9.52
C GLU A 84 -6.74 -24.16 -8.45
N LYS A 85 -6.29 -25.37 -8.83
CA LYS A 85 -6.09 -26.49 -7.88
C LYS A 85 -4.99 -26.20 -6.86
N VAL A 86 -3.93 -25.49 -7.25
CA VAL A 86 -2.88 -25.03 -6.31
C VAL A 86 -3.46 -24.06 -5.28
N ALA A 87 -4.30 -23.12 -5.72
CA ALA A 87 -4.95 -22.18 -4.82
C ALA A 87 -5.89 -22.91 -3.85
N SER A 88 -6.72 -23.83 -4.34
CA SER A 88 -7.64 -24.59 -3.49
C SER A 88 -6.92 -25.49 -2.47
N ALA A 89 -5.82 -26.15 -2.85
CA ALA A 89 -5.03 -26.96 -1.92
C ALA A 89 -4.40 -26.11 -0.79
N ARG A 90 -3.98 -24.88 -1.09
CA ARG A 90 -3.48 -23.93 -0.08
C ARG A 90 -4.57 -23.45 0.87
N THR A 91 -5.79 -23.26 0.37
CA THR A 91 -6.96 -22.87 1.17
C THR A 91 -7.38 -23.97 2.15
N VAL A 92 -7.36 -25.24 1.73
CA VAL A 92 -7.70 -26.39 2.61
C VAL A 92 -6.68 -26.53 3.75
N LEU A 93 -5.38 -26.38 3.46
CA LEU A 93 -4.31 -26.37 4.48
C LEU A 93 -4.47 -25.24 5.51
N HIS A 94 -5.01 -24.08 5.10
CA HIS A 94 -5.29 -22.97 6.02
C HIS A 94 -6.54 -23.18 6.88
N GLN A 95 -7.52 -23.99 6.43
CA GLN A 95 -8.72 -24.30 7.21
C GLN A 95 -8.50 -25.43 8.22
N SER A 96 -7.68 -26.44 7.89
CA SER A 96 -7.35 -27.53 8.82
C SER A 96 -6.51 -27.09 10.03
N ALA A 97 -5.88 -25.92 9.98
CA ALA A 97 -5.11 -25.36 11.09
C ALA A 97 -5.97 -24.71 12.19
N MET A 98 -7.28 -24.54 11.98
CA MET A 98 -8.18 -23.81 12.89
C MET A 98 -9.08 -24.69 13.78
N THR A 99 -8.91 -26.02 13.77
CA THR A 99 -9.63 -26.93 14.66
C THR A 99 -8.68 -27.94 15.31
N GLY A 100 -8.28 -27.68 16.55
CA GLY A 100 -7.55 -28.64 17.39
C GLY A 100 -6.69 -28.02 18.47
N GLY A 101 -7.31 -27.54 19.56
CA GLY A 101 -6.58 -27.14 20.77
C GLY A 101 -6.39 -28.32 21.73
N ARG A 102 -5.12 -28.64 22.04
CA ARG A 102 -4.54 -29.09 23.34
C ARG A 102 -3.39 -30.08 23.13
N PHE A 103 -2.18 -29.70 23.53
CA PHE A 103 -1.40 -30.37 24.59
C PHE A 103 -0.14 -29.55 24.92
N ASP A 104 0.30 -29.67 26.18
CA ASP A 104 1.39 -28.98 26.85
C ASP A 104 2.82 -29.26 26.32
N THR A 105 3.74 -28.45 26.85
CA THR A 105 5.14 -28.72 27.23
C THR A 105 6.30 -28.52 26.22
N LEU A 106 7.18 -27.60 26.65
CA LEU A 106 8.66 -27.67 26.70
C LEU A 106 9.54 -27.48 25.46
N GLU A 107 10.54 -26.61 25.71
CA GLU A 107 11.91 -26.54 25.19
C GLU A 107 12.23 -25.93 23.81
N ARG A 108 13.02 -24.84 23.92
CA ARG A 108 14.29 -24.57 23.21
C ARG A 108 14.40 -25.07 21.76
N GLY A 109 14.45 -24.10 20.85
CA GLY A 109 14.99 -24.29 19.51
C GLY A 109 15.18 -22.96 18.83
N GLU A 110 16.42 -22.47 18.81
CA GLU A 110 16.86 -21.46 17.85
C GLU A 110 16.49 -21.93 16.44
N SER A 111 15.84 -21.09 15.65
CA SER A 111 15.84 -21.22 14.20
C SER A 111 15.43 -19.90 13.57
N SER A 112 16.44 -19.18 13.09
CA SER A 112 16.31 -18.14 12.10
C SER A 112 15.54 -18.67 10.89
N SER A 113 14.50 -17.96 10.46
CA SER A 113 13.98 -18.07 9.11
C SER A 113 13.44 -16.72 8.70
N ALA A 114 14.20 -16.05 7.84
CA ALA A 114 13.76 -14.86 7.14
C ALA A 114 12.57 -15.25 6.26
N THR A 115 11.36 -14.92 6.71
CA THR A 115 10.16 -15.05 5.91
C THR A 115 10.27 -14.07 4.74
N THR A 116 10.58 -14.58 3.55
CA THR A 116 10.38 -13.83 2.30
C THR A 116 8.89 -13.55 2.15
N ALA A 117 8.46 -12.41 2.69
CA ALA A 117 7.13 -11.88 2.45
C ALA A 117 6.98 -11.62 0.94
N ILE A 118 6.12 -12.38 0.28
CA ILE A 118 5.80 -12.17 -1.13
C ILE A 118 5.10 -10.81 -1.23
N LYS A 119 5.72 -9.84 -1.90
CA LYS A 119 5.09 -8.54 -2.16
C LYS A 119 3.80 -8.74 -2.97
N PRO A 120 2.70 -8.07 -2.62
CA PRO A 120 1.47 -8.18 -3.39
C PRO A 120 1.70 -7.71 -4.83
N THR A 121 1.07 -8.38 -5.79
CA THR A 121 1.03 -7.91 -7.18
C THR A 121 0.28 -6.58 -7.25
N ALA A 122 0.52 -5.78 -8.31
CA ALA A 122 -0.18 -4.52 -8.52
C ALA A 122 -1.72 -4.68 -8.48
N ASN A 123 -2.24 -5.78 -9.04
CA ASN A 123 -3.67 -6.10 -9.02
C ASN A 123 -4.18 -6.39 -7.59
N GLN A 124 -3.40 -7.09 -6.77
CA GLN A 124 -3.77 -7.35 -5.36
C GLN A 124 -3.74 -6.06 -4.54
N ALA A 125 -2.76 -5.19 -4.76
CA ALA A 125 -2.68 -3.89 -4.10
C ALA A 125 -3.90 -3.02 -4.47
N ALA A 126 -4.22 -2.90 -5.76
CA ALA A 126 -5.39 -2.18 -6.25
C ALA A 126 -6.70 -2.71 -5.64
N GLN A 127 -6.89 -4.03 -5.64
CA GLN A 127 -8.08 -4.66 -5.07
C GLN A 127 -8.22 -4.39 -3.56
N SER A 128 -7.14 -4.51 -2.79
CA SER A 128 -7.16 -4.23 -1.35
C SER A 128 -7.52 -2.76 -1.06
N THR A 129 -6.95 -1.84 -1.82
CA THR A 129 -7.23 -0.40 -1.71
C THR A 129 -8.66 -0.05 -2.13
N LEU A 130 -9.17 -0.65 -3.20
CA LEU A 130 -10.56 -0.47 -3.61
C LEU A 130 -11.54 -1.04 -2.58
N ASN A 131 -11.21 -2.18 -1.96
CA ASN A 131 -12.04 -2.78 -0.92
C ASN A 131 -12.15 -1.87 0.30
N SER A 132 -11.04 -1.27 0.77
CA SER A 132 -11.09 -0.33 1.91
C SER A 132 -11.86 0.96 1.59
N PHE A 133 -11.74 1.46 0.36
CA PHE A 133 -12.54 2.59 -0.11
C PHE A 133 -14.04 2.25 -0.21
N HIS A 134 -14.37 1.05 -0.69
CA HIS A 134 -15.75 0.59 -0.76
C HIS A 134 -16.36 0.39 0.63
N GLU A 135 -15.60 -0.13 1.59
CA GLU A 135 -16.03 -0.27 2.99
C GLU A 135 -16.32 1.09 3.62
N TRP A 136 -15.42 2.07 3.44
CA TRP A 136 -15.67 3.45 3.85
C TRP A 136 -16.97 4.01 3.23
N ALA A 137 -17.16 3.81 1.94
CA ALA A 137 -18.34 4.25 1.22
C ALA A 137 -19.62 3.56 1.72
N LYS A 138 -19.54 2.28 2.12
CA LYS A 138 -20.66 1.53 2.70
C LYS A 138 -21.07 2.06 4.06
N GLN A 139 -20.10 2.42 4.90
CA GLN A 139 -20.38 3.08 6.17
C GLN A 139 -21.09 4.41 5.97
N ALA A 140 -20.69 5.19 4.95
CA ALA A 140 -21.39 6.42 4.58
C ALA A 140 -22.80 6.16 4.02
N GLU A 141 -22.99 5.15 3.15
CA GLU A 141 -24.29 4.78 2.58
C GLU A 141 -25.31 4.38 3.66
N ALA A 142 -24.85 3.80 4.77
CA ALA A 142 -25.69 3.44 5.90
C ALA A 142 -26.16 4.64 6.74
N MET A 143 -25.60 5.83 6.53
CA MET A 143 -26.01 7.06 7.23
C MET A 143 -27.20 7.72 6.53
N GLN A 144 -28.05 8.38 7.30
CA GLN A 144 -29.14 9.19 6.73
C GLN A 144 -28.59 10.53 6.23
N ASN A 145 -28.60 10.76 4.91
CA ASN A 145 -28.18 12.01 4.25
C ASN A 145 -26.80 12.54 4.73
N PRO A 146 -25.72 11.74 4.65
CA PRO A 146 -24.42 12.14 5.18
C PRO A 146 -23.87 13.37 4.47
N SER A 147 -23.39 14.35 5.23
CA SER A 147 -22.61 15.45 4.67
C SER A 147 -21.20 14.97 4.27
N ARG A 148 -20.50 15.73 3.42
CA ARG A 148 -19.07 15.46 3.11
C ARG A 148 -18.21 15.36 4.37
N MET A 149 -18.52 16.16 5.40
CA MET A 149 -17.79 16.14 6.66
C MET A 149 -18.07 14.86 7.45
N ASP A 150 -19.28 14.32 7.39
CA ASP A 150 -19.61 13.05 8.05
C ASP A 150 -18.89 11.88 7.38
N ILE A 151 -18.83 11.87 6.05
CA ILE A 151 -18.05 10.90 5.28
C ILE A 151 -16.56 11.01 5.68
N TYR A 152 -16.01 12.23 5.74
CA TYR A 152 -14.62 12.45 6.15
C TYR A 152 -14.33 12.01 7.60
N LYS A 153 -15.29 12.15 8.53
CA LYS A 153 -15.12 11.71 9.92
C LYS A 153 -14.90 10.19 10.02
N ILE A 154 -15.53 9.40 9.16
CA ILE A 154 -15.29 7.94 9.08
C ILE A 154 -13.81 7.68 8.80
N TYR A 155 -13.23 8.34 7.78
CA TYR A 155 -11.80 8.30 7.49
C TYR A 155 -10.94 8.73 8.68
N LYS A 156 -11.34 9.79 9.41
CA LYS A 156 -10.57 10.28 10.56
C LYS A 156 -10.63 9.35 11.77
N GLN A 157 -11.72 8.60 11.94
CA GLN A 157 -11.93 7.67 13.04
C GLN A 157 -11.15 6.36 12.86
N ASP A 158 -10.81 5.99 11.62
CA ASP A 158 -9.90 4.88 11.29
C ASP A 158 -8.42 5.21 11.59
N ALA A 159 -8.13 5.99 12.63
CA ALA A 159 -6.77 6.31 13.02
C ALA A 159 -6.13 5.13 13.78
N PRO A 160 -4.80 4.91 13.67
CA PRO A 160 -4.13 4.02 14.61
C PRO A 160 -4.35 4.57 16.02
N HIS A 161 -4.73 3.73 16.98
CA HIS A 161 -4.98 4.13 18.37
C HIS A 161 -3.77 3.82 19.25
N SER A 162 -2.61 4.41 18.90
CA SER A 162 -1.38 4.18 19.67
C SER A 162 -1.42 4.91 21.02
N HIS A 163 -0.73 4.36 22.01
CA HIS A 163 -0.49 5.06 23.26
C HIS A 163 0.38 6.30 23.00
N PRO A 164 -0.02 7.50 23.45
CA PRO A 164 0.76 8.71 23.25
C PRO A 164 2.13 8.65 23.92
N MET A 165 3.06 9.49 23.44
CA MET A 165 4.37 9.70 24.04
C MET A 165 4.28 10.20 25.49
N SER A 166 5.26 9.86 26.33
CA SER A 166 5.43 10.47 27.66
C SER A 166 5.74 11.97 27.53
N ASP A 167 5.55 12.74 28.60
CA ASP A 167 5.80 14.17 28.57
C ASP A 167 7.25 14.50 28.18
N GLU A 168 8.23 13.73 28.68
CA GLU A 168 9.65 13.89 28.33
C GLU A 168 9.90 13.65 26.84
N GLN A 169 9.28 12.61 26.27
CA GLN A 169 9.38 12.31 24.84
C GLN A 169 8.71 13.40 23.99
N GLN A 170 7.60 13.97 24.45
CA GLN A 170 6.96 15.09 23.78
C GLN A 170 7.86 16.33 23.77
N GLU A 171 8.54 16.63 24.89
CA GLU A 171 9.51 17.73 24.95
C GLU A 171 10.74 17.47 24.07
N GLU A 172 11.26 16.24 24.05
CA GLU A 172 12.36 15.84 23.16
C GLU A 172 11.97 16.02 21.68
N PHE A 173 10.74 15.68 21.32
CA PHE A 173 10.23 15.87 19.97
C PHE A 173 10.21 17.36 19.58
N LEU A 174 9.70 18.24 20.45
CA LEU A 174 9.70 19.68 20.21
C LEU A 174 11.12 20.25 20.14
N HIS A 175 12.03 19.76 20.99
CA HIS A 175 13.45 20.11 20.91
C HIS A 175 14.07 19.69 19.57
N THR A 176 13.76 18.49 19.11
CA THR A 176 14.20 17.97 17.80
C THR A 176 13.75 18.86 16.65
N LEU A 177 12.50 19.37 16.68
CA LEU A 177 12.01 20.32 15.67
C LEU A 177 12.84 21.61 15.64
N LYS A 178 13.19 22.16 16.81
CA LYS A 178 14.06 23.36 16.92
C LYS A 178 15.47 23.09 16.39
N GLU A 179 16.06 21.95 16.74
CA GLU A 179 17.40 21.57 16.26
C GLU A 179 17.47 21.43 14.74
N LEU A 180 16.41 20.91 14.11
CA LEU A 180 16.35 20.75 12.66
C LEU A 180 16.16 22.09 11.94
N ASN A 181 15.49 23.06 12.58
CA ASN A 181 15.16 24.32 11.96
C ASN A 181 16.41 25.15 11.60
N GLY A 182 16.53 25.53 10.33
CA GLY A 182 17.66 26.33 9.83
C GLY A 182 18.96 25.55 9.67
N LYS A 183 18.97 24.21 9.83
CA LYS A 183 20.16 23.37 9.68
C LYS A 183 20.13 22.59 8.36
N LYS A 184 21.30 22.38 7.76
CA LYS A 184 21.49 21.56 6.55
C LYS A 184 20.48 21.85 5.43
N GLY A 185 20.15 23.12 5.22
CA GLY A 185 19.20 23.52 4.19
C GLY A 185 17.74 23.08 4.44
N ILE A 186 17.37 22.83 5.70
CA ILE A 186 16.00 22.52 6.13
C ILE A 186 15.45 23.67 6.98
N GLU A 187 14.15 23.93 6.84
CA GLU A 187 13.34 24.82 7.66
C GLU A 187 12.17 24.03 8.26
N VAL A 188 11.86 24.30 9.53
CA VAL A 188 10.70 23.73 10.22
C VAL A 188 9.77 24.86 10.62
N ARG A 189 8.49 24.73 10.27
CA ARG A 189 7.46 25.74 10.57
C ARG A 189 6.15 25.10 10.99
N THR A 190 5.46 25.65 11.97
CA THR A 190 4.07 25.24 12.25
C THR A 190 3.16 25.58 11.08
N GLN A 191 2.13 24.77 10.83
CA GLN A 191 1.09 25.08 9.86
C GLN A 191 0.20 26.25 10.29
N ASP A 192 0.18 26.63 11.58
CA ASP A 192 -0.45 27.88 12.03
C ASP A 192 0.16 29.11 11.36
N HIS A 193 1.44 29.02 10.98
CA HIS A 193 2.15 30.09 10.30
C HIS A 193 1.87 30.15 8.80
N ASP A 194 1.04 29.27 8.23
CA ASP A 194 0.75 29.28 6.79
C ASP A 194 0.08 30.61 6.38
N ASN A 195 -0.74 31.20 7.25
CA ASN A 195 -1.40 32.50 7.02
C ASN A 195 -0.55 33.73 7.42
N VAL A 196 0.62 33.53 8.04
CA VAL A 196 1.50 34.64 8.44
C VAL A 196 2.17 35.21 7.19
N ARG A 197 1.80 36.45 6.85
CA ARG A 197 2.23 37.16 5.62
C ARG A 197 3.73 37.44 5.59
N ASN A 198 4.29 37.90 6.70
CA ASN A 198 5.72 38.21 6.78
C ASN A 198 6.49 36.99 7.27
N LYS A 199 7.31 36.40 6.38
CA LYS A 199 8.10 35.21 6.69
C LYS A 199 9.08 35.42 7.85
N LYS A 200 9.51 36.66 8.13
CA LYS A 200 10.40 36.98 9.26
C LYS A 200 9.73 36.80 10.63
N ASP A 201 8.40 36.83 10.68
CA ASP A 201 7.63 36.68 11.92
C ASP A 201 7.38 35.20 12.25
N ARG A 202 7.83 34.28 11.38
CA ARG A 202 7.73 32.83 11.57
C ARG A 202 8.85 32.35 12.49
N ASN A 203 8.66 32.55 13.79
CA ASN A 203 9.60 32.11 14.82
C ASN A 203 9.14 30.78 15.45
N LEU A 204 9.83 29.68 15.14
CA LEU A 204 9.50 28.35 15.65
C LEU A 204 9.68 28.26 17.17
N ASP A 205 10.80 28.77 17.68
CA ASP A 205 11.16 28.70 19.09
C ASP A 205 10.14 29.44 19.96
N LYS A 206 9.74 30.64 19.52
CA LYS A 206 8.68 31.42 20.16
C LYS A 206 7.34 30.68 20.14
N TYR A 207 6.95 30.11 18.99
CA TYR A 207 5.70 29.36 18.88
C TYR A 207 5.69 28.15 19.82
N ILE A 208 6.79 27.40 19.90
CA ILE A 208 6.90 26.25 20.80
C ILE A 208 6.84 26.68 22.27
N ALA A 209 7.44 27.82 22.63
CA ALA A 209 7.44 28.32 24.00
C ALA A 209 6.10 28.90 24.47
N GLU A 210 5.33 29.52 23.57
CA GLU A 210 4.16 30.33 23.95
C GLU A 210 2.81 29.71 23.53
N SER A 211 2.78 28.86 22.49
CA SER A 211 1.52 28.38 21.92
C SER A 211 0.96 27.17 22.66
N PRO A 212 -0.31 27.19 23.12
CA PRO A 212 -0.96 26.00 23.66
C PRO A 212 -1.19 24.90 22.59
N ASN A 213 -1.01 25.23 21.31
CA ASN A 213 -1.16 24.31 20.19
C ASN A 213 0.14 23.64 19.78
N ALA A 214 1.29 24.02 20.35
CA ALA A 214 2.59 23.46 19.96
C ALA A 214 2.65 21.93 20.06
N LYS A 215 2.03 21.36 21.10
CA LYS A 215 1.98 19.90 21.27
C LYS A 215 0.98 19.20 20.34
N LYS A 216 0.10 19.94 19.66
CA LYS A 216 -1.10 19.40 19.00
C LYS A 216 -1.09 19.59 17.49
N PHE A 217 -0.49 20.65 16.98
CA PHE A 217 -0.64 21.06 15.58
C PHE A 217 0.47 20.50 14.69
N PHE A 218 0.22 20.54 13.38
CA PHE A 218 1.17 20.06 12.39
C PHE A 218 2.34 21.02 12.19
N TYR A 219 3.51 20.44 11.96
CA TYR A 219 4.73 21.14 11.54
C TYR A 219 5.10 20.68 10.13
N ARG A 220 5.42 21.64 9.26
CA ARG A 220 6.02 21.39 7.94
C ARG A 220 7.54 21.35 8.07
N ILE A 221 8.13 20.42 7.33
CA ILE A 221 9.57 20.28 7.15
C ILE A 221 9.84 20.56 5.67
N THR A 222 10.51 21.67 5.37
CA THR A 222 10.70 22.13 4.00
C THR A 222 12.18 22.35 3.71
N PRO A 223 12.64 22.14 2.46
CA PRO A 223 13.94 22.63 2.06
C PRO A 223 13.96 24.17 2.09
N LYS A 224 15.09 24.76 2.48
CA LYS A 224 15.32 26.21 2.52
C LYS A 224 15.09 26.86 1.15
N HIS A 225 15.49 26.17 0.09
CA HIS A 225 15.14 26.53 -1.27
C HIS A 225 13.86 25.79 -1.66
N GLU A 226 12.78 26.54 -1.78
CA GLU A 226 11.46 26.01 -2.11
C GLU A 226 11.51 25.22 -3.43
N ARG A 227 10.96 24.01 -3.38
CA ARG A 227 10.88 23.12 -4.54
C ARG A 227 9.50 23.27 -5.15
N ARG A 228 9.42 23.45 -6.46
CA ARG A 228 8.16 23.56 -7.18
C ARG A 228 7.37 22.27 -7.02
N GLU A 229 6.12 22.41 -6.61
CA GLU A 229 5.17 21.30 -6.54
C GLU A 229 4.59 21.04 -7.93
N ASP A 230 4.63 19.78 -8.35
CA ASP A 230 3.91 19.37 -9.55
C ASP A 230 2.40 19.43 -9.29
N LYS A 231 1.62 19.65 -10.35
CA LYS A 231 0.14 19.59 -10.25
C LYS A 231 -0.34 18.21 -9.77
N HIS A 232 0.48 17.19 -9.93
CA HIS A 232 0.19 15.82 -9.56
C HIS A 232 1.29 15.32 -8.62
N GLN A 233 1.00 15.25 -7.33
CA GLN A 233 1.96 14.76 -6.35
C GLN A 233 1.52 13.41 -5.79
N GLY A 234 2.52 12.61 -5.45
CA GLY A 234 2.37 11.50 -4.53
C GLY A 234 2.44 11.99 -3.08
N ARG A 235 1.73 11.32 -2.19
CA ARG A 235 1.86 11.46 -0.73
C ARG A 235 2.20 10.11 -0.14
N LEU A 236 3.28 10.07 0.63
CA LEU A 236 3.69 8.91 1.41
C LEU A 236 3.37 9.19 2.87
N THR A 237 2.39 8.49 3.43
CA THR A 237 2.06 8.50 4.86
C THR A 237 2.93 7.47 5.57
N ILE A 238 3.54 7.87 6.69
CA ILE A 238 4.44 7.02 7.48
C ILE A 238 3.87 6.84 8.89
N GLY A 239 3.69 5.58 9.30
CA GLY A 239 3.22 5.19 10.63
C GLY A 239 4.33 4.51 11.43
N VAL A 240 4.74 5.13 12.53
CA VAL A 240 5.67 4.56 13.53
C VAL A 240 5.07 4.70 14.91
N GLN A 241 5.46 3.82 15.84
CA GLN A 241 5.08 3.95 17.23
C GLN A 241 5.56 5.31 17.78
N PRO A 242 4.77 6.01 18.62
CA PRO A 242 5.01 7.42 18.94
C PRO A 242 6.40 7.71 19.54
N GLN A 243 6.98 6.81 20.31
CA GLN A 243 8.33 6.97 20.87
C GLN A 243 9.44 7.08 19.80
N TYR A 244 9.18 6.69 18.55
CA TYR A 244 10.12 6.86 17.42
C TYR A 244 9.84 8.10 16.56
N ALA A 245 8.87 8.95 16.94
CA ALA A 245 8.47 10.11 16.16
C ALA A 245 9.62 11.10 15.93
N ALA A 246 10.46 11.35 16.94
CA ALA A 246 11.62 12.25 16.82
C ALA A 246 12.66 11.68 15.85
N GLN A 247 12.96 10.38 15.97
CA GLN A 247 13.89 9.67 15.08
C GLN A 247 13.40 9.67 13.63
N LEU A 248 12.10 9.42 13.41
CA LEU A 248 11.48 9.50 12.09
C LEU A 248 11.59 10.92 11.52
N THR A 249 11.35 11.95 12.33
CA THR A 249 11.41 13.35 11.91
C THR A 249 12.81 13.74 11.45
N ARG A 250 13.88 13.28 12.15
CA ARG A 250 15.27 13.46 11.72
C ARG A 250 15.57 12.76 10.39
N ALA A 251 15.06 11.54 10.22
CA ALA A 251 15.21 10.77 9.00
C ALA A 251 14.50 11.44 7.81
N MET A 252 13.27 11.93 8.02
CA MET A 252 12.51 12.69 7.03
C MET A 252 13.24 13.96 6.62
N ALA A 253 13.76 14.75 7.57
CA ALA A 253 14.53 15.96 7.25
C ALA A 253 15.78 15.65 6.41
N THR A 254 16.50 14.58 6.76
CA THR A 254 17.68 14.13 5.99
C THR A 254 17.29 13.63 4.59
N LEU A 255 16.17 12.93 4.47
CA LEU A 255 15.69 12.47 3.17
C LEU A 255 15.23 13.64 2.30
N ILE A 256 14.53 14.62 2.88
CA ILE A 256 14.13 15.86 2.19
C ILE A 256 15.37 16.62 1.72
N GLU A 257 16.41 16.77 2.54
CA GLU A 257 17.65 17.41 2.11
C GLU A 257 18.20 16.77 0.83
N LYS A 258 18.30 15.43 0.79
CA LYS A 258 19.00 14.68 -0.26
C LYS A 258 18.16 14.40 -1.51
N GLU A 259 16.84 14.29 -1.37
CA GLU A 259 15.96 13.87 -2.46
C GLU A 259 15.12 15.04 -2.97
N SER A 260 15.55 15.64 -4.09
CA SER A 260 14.86 16.77 -4.73
C SER A 260 13.43 16.47 -5.15
N ALA A 261 13.06 15.20 -5.31
CA ALA A 261 11.70 14.76 -5.58
C ALA A 261 10.74 15.03 -4.41
N ILE A 262 11.24 15.14 -3.17
CA ILE A 262 10.38 15.42 -2.01
C ILE A 262 10.24 16.93 -1.86
N THR A 263 9.05 17.50 -2.05
CA THR A 263 8.88 18.96 -2.00
C THR A 263 8.79 19.45 -0.55
N GLN A 264 8.11 18.68 0.29
CA GLN A 264 7.95 18.96 1.72
C GLN A 264 7.57 17.70 2.50
N GLY A 265 7.72 17.77 3.81
CA GLY A 265 7.12 16.83 4.76
C GLY A 265 6.21 17.55 5.75
N LYS A 266 5.36 16.79 6.44
CA LYS A 266 4.67 17.25 7.64
C LYS A 266 4.68 16.18 8.72
N VAL A 267 4.70 16.61 9.97
CA VAL A 267 4.56 15.76 11.16
C VAL A 267 3.57 16.41 12.12
N ILE A 268 2.71 15.63 12.75
CA ILE A 268 1.79 16.10 13.79
C ILE A 268 2.56 16.40 15.08
N GLY A 269 2.03 17.34 15.87
CA GLY A 269 2.52 17.62 17.20
C GLY A 269 2.52 16.38 18.10
N PRO A 270 3.42 16.34 19.08
CA PRO A 270 3.77 15.12 19.80
C PRO A 270 2.60 14.52 20.60
N ALA A 271 1.64 15.31 21.08
CA ALA A 271 0.49 14.79 21.84
C ALA A 271 -0.48 13.94 20.99
N TYR A 272 -0.46 14.09 19.66
CA TYR A 272 -1.35 13.37 18.73
C TYR A 272 -0.60 12.44 17.77
N HIS A 273 0.72 12.27 17.94
CA HIS A 273 1.47 11.35 17.11
C HIS A 273 1.01 9.91 17.34
N GLY A 274 0.69 9.21 16.25
CA GLY A 274 0.15 7.84 16.31
C GLY A 274 -1.31 7.76 16.72
N GLN A 275 -2.04 8.88 16.76
CA GLN A 275 -3.50 8.99 16.97
C GLN A 275 -4.23 9.56 15.75
N MET A 276 -3.50 9.75 14.65
CA MET A 276 -4.00 10.36 13.41
C MET A 276 -3.65 9.46 12.23
N THR A 277 -4.56 9.35 11.27
CA THR A 277 -4.34 8.64 9.99
C THR A 277 -3.17 9.20 9.18
N ASP A 278 -2.69 10.41 9.49
CA ASP A 278 -1.60 11.08 8.78
C ASP A 278 -0.60 11.76 9.71
N SER A 279 -0.15 11.04 10.75
CA SER A 279 0.82 11.53 11.75
C SER A 279 2.14 12.03 11.13
N ALA A 280 2.63 11.39 10.08
CA ALA A 280 3.78 11.87 9.29
C ALA A 280 3.52 11.64 7.80
N VAL A 281 3.85 12.64 6.96
CA VAL A 281 3.64 12.58 5.51
C VAL A 281 4.79 13.23 4.75
N SER A 282 5.22 12.62 3.66
CA SER A 282 6.10 13.24 2.64
C SER A 282 5.33 13.49 1.34
N TYR A 283 5.48 14.68 0.77
CA TYR A 283 4.90 15.08 -0.52
C TYR A 283 5.97 14.94 -1.60
N ILE A 284 5.65 14.20 -2.67
CA ILE A 284 6.63 13.67 -3.62
C ILE A 284 6.19 14.02 -5.04
N ASN A 285 7.05 14.68 -5.80
CA ASN A 285 6.95 14.77 -7.25
C ASN A 285 7.40 13.43 -7.83
N GLY A 286 6.45 12.54 -8.10
CA GLY A 286 6.71 11.20 -8.60
C GLY A 286 5.53 10.24 -8.43
N ASP A 287 5.66 9.09 -9.08
CA ASP A 287 4.70 7.99 -9.05
C ASP A 287 4.88 7.07 -7.82
N VAL A 288 4.07 6.02 -7.77
CA VAL A 288 4.12 4.99 -6.72
C VAL A 288 5.49 4.31 -6.65
N ALA A 289 6.16 4.06 -7.77
CA ALA A 289 7.46 3.41 -7.79
C ALA A 289 8.56 4.29 -7.18
N LYS A 290 8.52 5.61 -7.40
CA LYS A 290 9.42 6.55 -6.72
C LYS A 290 9.11 6.60 -5.22
N ALA A 291 7.84 6.59 -4.83
CA ALA A 291 7.44 6.59 -3.41
C ALA A 291 7.88 5.31 -2.68
N GLU A 292 7.76 4.13 -3.30
CA GLU A 292 8.28 2.88 -2.76
C GLU A 292 9.78 2.94 -2.49
N LYS A 293 10.57 3.39 -3.47
CA LYS A 293 12.03 3.54 -3.32
C LYS A 293 12.40 4.50 -2.20
N LEU A 294 11.68 5.63 -2.09
CA LEU A 294 11.90 6.62 -1.03
C LEU A 294 11.50 6.09 0.35
N GLY A 295 10.39 5.34 0.44
CA GLY A 295 9.93 4.71 1.66
C GLY A 295 10.90 3.64 2.19
N GLU A 296 11.42 2.78 1.31
CA GLU A 296 12.45 1.79 1.69
C GLU A 296 13.75 2.48 2.13
N LYS A 297 14.18 3.52 1.39
CA LYS A 297 15.35 4.32 1.79
C LYS A 297 15.15 4.96 3.15
N LEU A 298 13.96 5.51 3.44
CA LEU A 298 13.61 6.08 4.74
C LEU A 298 13.73 5.04 5.86
N LYS A 299 13.17 3.83 5.66
CA LYS A 299 13.25 2.73 6.63
C LYS A 299 14.69 2.34 6.94
N GLN A 300 15.51 2.17 5.89
CA GLN A 300 16.91 1.77 6.03
C GLN A 300 17.73 2.84 6.76
N MET A 301 17.54 4.12 6.43
CA MET A 301 18.36 5.20 6.97
C MET A 301 17.88 5.74 8.31
N SER A 302 16.63 5.46 8.71
CA SER A 302 16.09 5.99 9.97
C SER A 302 16.69 5.30 11.19
N GLY A 303 17.15 4.05 11.05
CA GLY A 303 17.57 3.21 12.18
C GLY A 303 16.42 2.79 13.09
N ILE A 304 15.16 3.00 12.67
CA ILE A 304 13.98 2.60 13.44
C ILE A 304 13.77 1.09 13.27
N PRO A 305 13.58 0.33 14.36
CA PRO A 305 13.28 -1.10 14.27
C PRO A 305 12.06 -1.38 13.39
N LEU A 306 12.11 -2.43 12.56
CA LEU A 306 11.04 -2.74 11.60
C LEU A 306 9.70 -3.07 12.27
N ASP A 307 9.73 -3.61 13.48
CA ASP A 307 8.57 -3.90 14.31
C ASP A 307 7.91 -2.64 14.89
N ALA A 308 8.66 -1.54 15.03
CA ALA A 308 8.16 -0.24 15.46
C ALA A 308 7.37 0.53 14.38
N PHE A 309 7.38 0.07 13.13
CA PHE A 309 6.44 0.57 12.12
C PHE A 309 5.04 0.02 12.40
N ILE A 310 4.01 0.87 12.30
CA ILE A 310 2.63 0.51 12.62
C ILE A 310 1.99 -0.17 11.41
N GLU A 311 1.37 -1.34 11.62
CA GLU A 311 0.56 -2.00 10.58
C GLU A 311 -0.82 -1.30 10.50
N HIS A 312 -0.86 -0.19 9.78
CA HIS A 312 -2.07 0.58 9.50
C HIS A 312 -1.98 1.16 8.10
N THR A 313 -3.09 1.14 7.37
CA THR A 313 -3.22 1.76 6.04
C THR A 313 -4.50 2.59 6.04
N PRO A 314 -4.43 3.93 5.99
CA PRO A 314 -5.63 4.75 5.93
C PRO A 314 -6.53 4.35 4.76
N MET A 315 -7.85 4.36 4.98
CA MET A 315 -8.82 3.98 3.95
C MET A 315 -8.56 4.70 2.61
N SER A 316 -8.65 3.94 1.50
CA SER A 316 -8.34 4.39 0.15
C SER A 316 -6.86 4.71 -0.17
N MET A 317 -5.91 4.41 0.72
CA MET A 317 -4.48 4.45 0.40
C MET A 317 -3.97 3.07 -0.05
N GLN A 318 -2.92 3.07 -0.88
CA GLN A 318 -2.21 1.87 -1.29
C GLN A 318 -1.16 1.50 -0.23
N HIS A 319 -1.27 0.30 0.32
CA HIS A 319 -0.25 -0.27 1.19
C HIS A 319 1.02 -0.56 0.39
N LEU A 320 2.17 -0.03 0.84
CA LEU A 320 3.47 -0.32 0.23
C LEU A 320 4.25 -1.36 1.06
N SER A 321 4.30 -1.15 2.37
CA SER A 321 4.81 -2.08 3.38
C SER A 321 4.37 -1.60 4.77
N LYS A 322 4.60 -2.40 5.82
CA LYS A 322 4.27 -2.04 7.22
C LYS A 322 4.64 -0.59 7.55
N GLY A 323 3.66 0.23 7.91
CA GLY A 323 3.83 1.65 8.25
C GLY A 323 4.09 2.59 7.07
N LEU A 324 3.92 2.16 5.83
CA LEU A 324 4.05 3.00 4.63
C LEU A 324 2.82 2.86 3.73
N SER A 325 2.10 3.97 3.55
CA SER A 325 0.91 4.03 2.70
C SER A 325 1.01 5.17 1.69
N TYR A 326 0.55 4.95 0.47
CA TYR A 326 0.67 5.90 -0.63
C TYR A 326 -0.67 6.29 -1.24
N ALA A 327 -0.79 7.53 -1.66
CA ALA A 327 -1.86 7.99 -2.54
C ALA A 327 -1.39 9.15 -3.40
N GLU A 328 -2.14 9.45 -4.45
CA GLU A 328 -1.88 10.53 -5.37
C GLU A 328 -2.93 11.63 -5.24
N SER A 329 -2.48 12.88 -5.38
CA SER A 329 -3.33 14.05 -5.58
C SER A 329 -3.37 14.43 -7.06
N ILE A 330 -4.43 15.14 -7.44
CA ILE A 330 -4.67 15.63 -8.79
C ILE A 330 -4.79 17.15 -8.79
N LEU A 331 -4.36 17.79 -9.88
CA LEU A 331 -4.63 19.19 -10.19
C LEU A 331 -4.31 20.20 -9.07
N GLY A 332 -3.30 19.91 -8.25
CA GLY A 332 -2.91 20.75 -7.11
C GLY A 332 -3.90 20.74 -5.95
N ASP A 333 -4.69 19.69 -5.77
CA ASP A 333 -5.67 19.57 -4.69
C ASP A 333 -5.01 19.69 -3.30
N THR A 334 -5.40 20.75 -2.57
CA THR A 334 -4.91 21.08 -1.22
C THR A 334 -5.86 20.64 -0.10
N ARG A 335 -7.02 20.06 -0.41
CA ARG A 335 -8.05 19.68 0.60
C ARG A 335 -7.62 18.51 1.49
N GLY A 336 -6.59 17.77 1.08
CA GLY A 336 -6.10 16.58 1.76
C GLY A 336 -6.80 15.29 1.29
N HIS A 337 -6.12 14.15 1.46
CA HIS A 337 -6.55 12.86 0.91
C HIS A 337 -7.95 12.45 1.37
N GLY A 338 -8.17 12.40 2.70
CA GLY A 338 -9.46 12.00 3.24
C GLY A 338 -10.61 12.89 2.77
N MET A 339 -10.42 14.20 2.65
CA MET A 339 -11.50 15.05 2.12
C MET A 339 -11.71 14.82 0.62
N SER A 340 -10.64 14.69 -0.17
CA SER A 340 -10.74 14.46 -1.62
C SER A 340 -11.51 13.18 -1.95
N ARG A 341 -11.30 12.09 -1.20
CA ARG A 341 -12.01 10.82 -1.41
C ARG A 341 -13.40 10.82 -0.77
N ALA A 342 -13.62 11.58 0.30
CA ALA A 342 -14.96 11.78 0.85
C ALA A 342 -15.90 12.45 -0.16
N GLU A 343 -15.40 13.38 -0.97
CA GLU A 343 -16.18 14.00 -2.05
C GLU A 343 -16.50 13.02 -3.17
N VAL A 344 -15.56 12.16 -3.56
CA VAL A 344 -15.83 11.07 -4.52
C VAL A 344 -16.96 10.16 -4.02
N ILE A 345 -16.97 9.81 -2.74
CA ILE A 345 -18.05 9.03 -2.12
C ILE A 345 -19.36 9.83 -2.14
N SER A 346 -19.32 11.10 -1.77
CA SER A 346 -20.50 11.98 -1.78
C SER A 346 -21.12 12.08 -3.18
N ASP A 347 -20.30 12.19 -4.23
CA ASP A 347 -20.73 12.18 -5.62
C ASP A 347 -21.40 10.86 -6.00
N ALA A 348 -20.79 9.73 -5.63
CA ALA A 348 -21.36 8.41 -5.90
C ALA A 348 -22.71 8.17 -5.19
N LEU A 349 -22.87 8.69 -3.97
CA LEU A 349 -24.12 8.61 -3.21
C LEU A 349 -25.26 9.40 -3.86
N ARG A 350 -24.94 10.44 -4.64
CA ARG A 350 -25.92 11.25 -5.40
C ARG A 350 -26.31 10.63 -6.75
N MET A 351 -25.54 9.66 -7.24
CA MET A 351 -25.86 8.93 -8.46
C MET A 351 -26.88 7.82 -8.16
N ASP A 352 -27.73 7.50 -9.13
CA ASP A 352 -28.69 6.41 -9.11
C ASP A 352 -28.58 5.55 -10.41
N GLY A 353 -29.51 4.60 -10.59
CA GLY A 353 -29.62 3.83 -11.84
C GLY A 353 -28.60 2.69 -12.05
N VAL A 354 -27.52 2.60 -11.26
CA VAL A 354 -26.54 1.51 -11.31
C VAL A 354 -26.09 1.05 -9.91
N PRO A 355 -25.52 -0.18 -9.76
CA PRO A 355 -25.05 -0.68 -8.48
C PRO A 355 -24.04 0.24 -7.79
N PHE A 356 -24.02 0.28 -6.46
CA PHE A 356 -23.21 1.23 -5.69
C PHE A 356 -21.71 1.17 -6.03
N LEU A 357 -21.14 -0.04 -6.17
CA LEU A 357 -19.74 -0.19 -6.59
C LEU A 357 -19.47 0.43 -7.97
N ALA A 358 -20.41 0.31 -8.91
CA ALA A 358 -20.30 0.95 -10.22
C ALA A 358 -20.36 2.49 -10.11
N ARG A 359 -21.24 3.02 -9.25
CA ARG A 359 -21.30 4.47 -8.94
C ARG A 359 -19.98 4.99 -8.39
N LEU A 360 -19.34 4.25 -7.48
CA LEU A 360 -18.02 4.61 -6.95
C LEU A 360 -16.94 4.65 -8.04
N LYS A 361 -16.88 3.65 -8.92
CA LYS A 361 -15.94 3.62 -10.05
C LYS A 361 -16.16 4.75 -11.05
N LEU A 362 -17.42 5.07 -11.35
CA LEU A 362 -17.79 6.20 -12.20
C LEU A 362 -17.38 7.53 -11.55
N SER A 363 -17.66 7.70 -10.26
CA SER A 363 -17.26 8.89 -9.50
C SER A 363 -15.75 9.08 -9.44
N LEU A 364 -14.99 8.00 -9.20
CA LEU A 364 -13.52 8.01 -9.24
C LEU A 364 -13.02 8.51 -10.59
N SER A 365 -13.52 7.92 -11.69
CA SER A 365 -13.13 8.30 -13.05
C SER A 365 -13.48 9.76 -13.36
N ALA A 366 -14.69 10.21 -13.00
CA ALA A 366 -15.16 11.57 -13.23
C ALA A 366 -14.34 12.61 -12.44
N ASN A 367 -13.84 12.21 -11.27
CA ASN A 367 -12.95 13.01 -10.45
C ASN A 367 -11.46 12.78 -10.77
N GLY A 368 -11.09 12.12 -11.87
CA GLY A 368 -9.69 12.00 -12.31
C GLY A 368 -8.85 10.96 -11.56
N TYR A 369 -9.47 10.04 -10.83
CA TYR A 369 -8.82 8.90 -10.16
C TYR A 369 -9.00 7.60 -10.94
N ASP A 370 -8.10 6.66 -10.72
CA ASP A 370 -8.21 5.32 -11.30
C ASP A 370 -9.42 4.58 -10.67
N PRO A 371 -10.38 4.08 -11.49
CA PRO A 371 -11.56 3.38 -10.99
C PRO A 371 -11.25 2.03 -10.31
N ASP A 372 -10.10 1.43 -10.59
CA ASP A 372 -9.68 0.16 -10.03
C ASP A 372 -8.71 0.33 -8.86
N ASN A 373 -8.10 1.51 -8.71
CA ASN A 373 -7.28 1.86 -7.55
C ASN A 373 -7.48 3.32 -7.11
N PRO A 374 -8.31 3.59 -6.08
CA PRO A 374 -8.66 4.95 -5.68
C PRO A 374 -7.49 5.73 -5.05
N ALA A 375 -6.35 5.08 -4.78
CA ALA A 375 -5.12 5.77 -4.40
C ALA A 375 -4.41 6.43 -5.58
N LEU A 376 -4.65 6.02 -6.82
CA LEU A 376 -3.90 6.46 -8.00
C LEU A 376 -4.71 7.40 -8.89
N ARG A 377 -4.00 8.18 -9.70
CA ARG A 377 -4.59 9.03 -10.73
C ARG A 377 -5.05 8.20 -11.91
N ASN A 378 -6.09 8.67 -12.59
CA ASN A 378 -6.47 8.14 -13.88
C ASN A 378 -5.40 8.48 -14.93
N THR A 379 -5.09 7.55 -15.83
CA THR A 379 -4.10 7.73 -16.90
C THR A 379 -4.72 8.15 -18.24
N LYS A 380 -6.03 8.42 -18.26
CA LYS A 380 -6.78 8.77 -19.47
C LYS A 380 -6.57 10.20 -19.93
#